data_AF-A0A522UVB2-F1
#
_entry.id   AF-A0A522UVB2-F1
#
_cell.length_a   1.000
_cell.length_b   1.000
_cell.length_c   1.000
_cell.angle_alpha   90.00
_cell.angle_beta   90.00
_cell.angle_gamma   90.00
#
_symmetry.space_group_name_H-M   'P 1'
#
loop_
_entity.id
_entity.type
_entity.pdbx_description
1 polymer ?
#
loop_
_entity_poly.entity_id
_entity_poly.type
_entity_poly.pdbx_seq_one_letter_code
_entity_poly.pdbx_strand_id
1 'polypeptide(L)'
;FIGSTELTEMMLKQGIIIRDCVSFGLKNHIRVAVRKRQENRKLIKALSNVISEWGKQLAEKKIGQALEKGVAARSRVDCEYYPCHFEGQDCTFCFCPFYPCEDTRTGGKLIPKSTGGTVWSCIGCRLIHDGEIAEKVLVELMKNKKIKDVWKHAMEPQL
;
A
#
# COMPACT_ATOMS: atom_id res chain seq x y z
N PHE A 1 2.41 15.25 1.56
CA PHE A 1 1.12 15.97 1.53
C PHE A 1 0.97 16.61 0.17
N ILE A 2 -0.24 16.62 -0.40
CA ILE A 2 -0.50 17.31 -1.69
C ILE A 2 -0.31 18.82 -1.49
N GLY A 3 0.41 19.47 -2.39
CA GLY A 3 0.61 20.93 -2.33
C GLY A 3 -0.67 21.69 -2.71
N SER A 4 -0.87 22.92 -2.22
CA SER A 4 -2.06 23.72 -2.54
C SER A 4 -2.17 24.08 -4.03
N THR A 5 -1.04 24.32 -4.70
CA THR A 5 -0.99 24.59 -6.15
C THR A 5 -1.36 23.35 -6.96
N GLU A 6 -0.76 22.20 -6.64
CA GLU A 6 -1.06 20.90 -7.25
C GLU A 6 -2.54 20.52 -7.06
N LEU A 7 -3.08 20.68 -5.84
CA LEU A 7 -4.49 20.45 -5.56
C LEU A 7 -5.40 21.35 -6.41
N THR A 8 -5.01 22.61 -6.61
CA THR A 8 -5.78 23.56 -7.43
C THR A 8 -5.83 23.12 -8.90
N GLU A 9 -4.71 22.69 -9.47
CA GLU A 9 -4.65 22.15 -10.83
C GLU A 9 -5.50 20.88 -11.00
N MET A 10 -5.45 19.96 -10.03
CA MET A 10 -6.25 18.74 -10.07
C MET A 10 -7.74 19.01 -9.95
N MET A 11 -8.14 19.95 -9.11
CA MET A 11 -9.55 20.37 -8.98
C MET A 11 -10.06 21.02 -10.26
N LEU A 12 -9.23 21.81 -10.95
CA LEU A 12 -9.57 22.40 -12.24
C LEU A 12 -9.87 21.32 -13.30
N LYS A 13 -9.11 20.21 -13.32
CA LYS A 13 -9.38 19.05 -14.19
C LYS A 13 -10.72 18.37 -13.89
N GLN A 14 -11.23 18.49 -12.67
CA GLN A 14 -12.59 18.05 -12.29
C GLN A 14 -13.67 19.10 -12.60
N GLY A 15 -13.31 20.21 -13.25
CA GLY A 15 -14.22 21.31 -13.58
C GLY A 15 -14.54 22.21 -12.39
N ILE A 16 -13.74 22.18 -11.31
CA ILE A 16 -13.96 23.00 -10.11
C ILE A 16 -12.79 23.94 -9.90
N ILE A 17 -13.10 25.23 -9.88
CA ILE A 17 -12.12 26.28 -9.61
C ILE A 17 -12.06 26.52 -8.11
N ILE A 18 -10.88 26.29 -7.53
CA ILE A 18 -10.50 26.74 -6.19
C ILE A 18 -9.27 27.65 -6.32
N ARG A 19 -8.86 28.32 -5.24
CA ARG A 19 -7.69 29.20 -5.26
C ARG A 19 -6.71 28.80 -4.17
N ASP A 20 -5.45 28.59 -4.51
CA ASP A 20 -4.39 28.49 -3.51
C ASP A 20 -4.09 29.86 -2.88
N CYS A 21 -3.53 29.86 -1.68
CA CYS A 21 -3.22 31.07 -0.95
C CYS A 21 -1.71 31.40 -0.94
N VAL A 22 -0.93 30.85 -1.88
CA VAL A 22 0.54 31.05 -1.90
C VAL A 22 0.89 32.51 -2.09
N SER A 23 0.15 33.25 -2.92
CA SER A 23 0.33 34.70 -3.13
C SER A 23 0.09 35.54 -1.86
N PHE A 24 -0.61 34.99 -0.86
CA PHE A 24 -0.86 35.62 0.44
C PHE A 24 0.14 35.17 1.51
N GLY A 25 1.19 34.45 1.13
CA GLY A 25 2.17 33.87 2.06
C GLY A 25 1.70 32.59 2.78
N LEU A 26 0.49 32.12 2.50
CA LEU A 26 -0.09 30.93 3.14
C LEU A 26 0.17 29.69 2.28
N LYS A 27 1.36 29.12 2.43
CA LYS A 27 1.72 27.85 1.80
C LYS A 27 0.79 26.73 2.27
N ASN A 28 0.41 25.82 1.38
CA ASN A 28 -0.47 24.67 1.66
C ASN A 28 -1.90 25.03 2.11
N HIS A 29 -2.37 26.25 1.85
CA HIS A 29 -3.74 26.66 2.13
C HIS A 29 -4.50 26.91 0.82
N ILE A 30 -5.79 26.59 0.83
CA ILE A 30 -6.71 26.92 -0.26
C ILE A 30 -7.87 27.74 0.29
N ARG A 31 -8.44 28.59 -0.55
CA ARG A 31 -9.68 29.31 -0.29
C ARG A 31 -10.78 28.73 -1.16
N VAL A 32 -11.91 28.43 -0.53
CA VAL A 32 -13.12 27.96 -1.19
C VAL A 32 -14.28 28.92 -0.88
N ALA A 33 -15.10 29.20 -1.88
CA ALA A 33 -16.32 29.96 -1.70
C ALA A 33 -17.47 29.01 -1.34
N VAL A 34 -18.20 29.30 -0.26
CA VAL A 34 -19.44 28.57 0.06
C VAL A 34 -20.52 28.99 -0.93
N ARG A 35 -21.16 28.01 -1.56
CA ARG A 35 -22.20 28.19 -2.59
C ARG A 35 -23.49 27.47 -2.17
N LYS A 36 -24.44 27.27 -3.10
CA LYS A 36 -25.66 26.51 -2.81
C LYS A 36 -25.30 25.07 -2.39
N ARG A 37 -26.16 24.43 -1.57
CA ARG A 37 -25.94 23.06 -1.07
C ARG A 37 -25.61 22.06 -2.19
N GLN A 38 -26.24 22.19 -3.36
CA GLN A 38 -25.95 21.33 -4.51
C GLN A 38 -24.54 21.55 -5.08
N GLU A 39 -24.09 22.80 -5.19
CA GLU A 39 -22.74 23.15 -5.64
C GLU A 39 -21.68 22.69 -4.62
N ASN A 40 -21.90 22.91 -3.32
CA ASN A 40 -20.98 22.44 -2.28
C ASN A 40 -20.84 20.92 -2.26
N ARG A 41 -21.92 20.17 -2.55
CA ARG A 41 -21.85 18.70 -2.70
C ARG A 41 -20.98 18.28 -3.89
N LYS A 42 -21.04 19.01 -5.01
CA LYS A 42 -20.15 18.77 -6.16
C LYS A 42 -18.68 19.04 -5.78
N LEU A 43 -18.41 20.13 -5.07
CA LEU A 43 -17.08 20.45 -4.53
C LEU A 43 -16.50 19.32 -3.68
N ILE A 44 -17.27 18.86 -2.67
CA ILE A 44 -16.83 17.78 -1.78
C ILE A 44 -16.57 16.49 -2.55
N LYS A 45 -17.44 16.14 -3.52
CA LYS A 45 -17.26 14.93 -4.34
C LYS A 45 -15.98 15.01 -5.19
N ALA A 46 -15.75 16.14 -5.86
CA ALA A 46 -14.53 16.33 -6.65
C ALA A 46 -13.28 16.29 -5.77
N LEU A 47 -13.32 16.92 -4.60
CA LEU A 47 -12.19 16.90 -3.65
C LEU A 47 -11.86 15.46 -3.22
N SER A 48 -12.88 14.67 -2.87
CA SER A 48 -12.72 13.25 -2.52
C SER A 48 -12.09 12.43 -3.67
N ASN A 49 -12.54 12.67 -4.91
CA ASN A 49 -11.98 12.02 -6.09
C ASN A 49 -10.52 12.41 -6.31
N VAL A 50 -10.19 13.71 -6.20
CA VAL A 50 -8.81 14.21 -6.35
C VAL A 50 -7.89 13.63 -5.29
N ILE A 51 -8.31 13.60 -4.03
CA ILE A 51 -7.52 13.01 -2.94
C ILE A 51 -7.27 11.52 -3.18
N SER A 52 -8.30 10.80 -3.63
CA SER A 52 -8.19 9.37 -3.93
C SER A 52 -7.24 9.10 -5.09
N GLU A 53 -7.35 9.90 -6.16
CA GLU A 53 -6.50 9.80 -7.35
C GLU A 53 -5.03 10.14 -7.03
N TRP A 54 -4.81 11.24 -6.32
CA TRP A 54 -3.48 11.62 -5.84
C TRP A 54 -2.87 10.55 -4.93
N GLY A 55 -3.68 9.96 -4.03
CA GLY A 55 -3.25 8.87 -3.17
C GLY A 55 -2.76 7.64 -3.95
N LYS A 56 -3.46 7.28 -5.03
CA LYS A 56 -3.04 6.19 -5.94
C LYS A 56 -1.72 6.51 -6.64
N GLN A 57 -1.61 7.70 -7.23
CA GLN A 57 -0.39 8.13 -7.93
C GLN A 57 0.82 8.17 -7.00
N LEU A 58 0.63 8.65 -5.76
CA LEU A 58 1.69 8.64 -4.76
C LEU A 58 2.10 7.21 -4.37
N ALA A 59 1.14 6.30 -4.21
CA ALA A 59 1.41 4.90 -3.92
C ALA A 59 2.21 4.26 -5.06
N GLU A 60 1.78 4.45 -6.32
CA GLU A 60 2.48 3.99 -7.52
C GLU A 60 3.92 4.50 -7.59
N LYS A 61 4.13 5.81 -7.37
CA LYS A 61 5.47 6.40 -7.38
C LYS A 61 6.36 5.85 -6.28
N LYS A 62 5.86 5.76 -5.05
CA LYS A 62 6.65 5.23 -3.92
C LYS A 62 7.00 3.76 -4.11
N ILE A 63 6.12 3.00 -4.73
CA ILE A 63 6.35 1.59 -5.02
C ILE A 63 7.36 1.46 -6.15
N GLY A 64 7.24 2.22 -7.24
CA GLY A 64 8.28 2.28 -8.28
C GLY A 64 9.67 2.57 -7.71
N GLN A 65 9.78 3.54 -6.81
CA GLN A 65 11.03 3.83 -6.10
C GLN A 65 11.53 2.69 -5.20
N ALA A 66 10.62 1.93 -4.57
CA ALA A 66 10.99 0.78 -3.74
C ALA A 66 11.46 -0.42 -4.61
N LEU A 67 10.86 -0.58 -5.79
CA LEU A 67 11.21 -1.63 -6.75
C LEU A 67 12.56 -1.34 -7.42
N GLU A 68 12.81 -0.09 -7.84
CA GLU A 68 14.09 0.35 -8.42
C GLU A 68 15.29 0.14 -7.50
N LYS A 69 15.09 0.22 -6.17
CA LYS A 69 16.16 0.02 -5.17
C LYS A 69 16.55 -1.45 -4.96
N GLY A 70 15.81 -2.39 -5.56
CA GLY A 70 16.11 -3.82 -5.52
C GLY A 70 15.85 -4.50 -4.17
N VAL A 71 15.95 -5.83 -4.18
CA VAL A 71 15.60 -6.71 -3.03
C VAL A 71 16.46 -6.43 -1.79
N ALA A 72 17.75 -6.12 -1.98
CA ALA A 72 18.67 -5.84 -0.87
C ALA A 72 18.24 -4.64 -0.01
N ALA A 73 17.68 -3.58 -0.64
CA ALA A 73 17.17 -2.42 0.07
C ALA A 73 15.83 -2.67 0.80
N ARG A 74 15.12 -3.75 0.44
CA ARG A 74 13.86 -4.19 1.07
C ARG A 74 14.09 -5.11 2.26
N SER A 75 15.33 -5.61 2.44
CA SER A 75 15.71 -6.39 3.60
C SER A 75 15.92 -5.47 4.80
N ARG A 76 15.17 -5.67 5.88
CA ARG A 76 15.32 -4.90 7.13
C ARG A 76 16.29 -5.61 8.07
N VAL A 77 17.56 -5.64 7.68
CA VAL A 77 18.67 -6.25 8.44
C VAL A 77 18.83 -5.70 9.86
N ASP A 78 18.30 -4.50 10.12
CA ASP A 78 18.36 -3.77 11.39
C ASP A 78 17.00 -3.68 12.11
N CYS A 79 15.99 -4.50 11.74
CA CYS A 79 14.66 -4.41 12.32
C CYS A 79 14.60 -4.86 13.80
N GLU A 80 14.28 -3.92 14.69
CA GLU A 80 14.09 -4.19 16.13
C GLU A 80 12.80 -4.97 16.48
N TYR A 81 11.82 -5.00 15.57
CA TYR A 81 10.49 -5.60 15.77
C TYR A 81 10.34 -7.02 15.18
N TYR A 82 11.42 -7.79 15.29
CA TYR A 82 11.59 -9.19 14.88
C TYR A 82 10.41 -10.12 15.32
N PRO A 83 10.05 -11.14 14.51
CA PRO A 83 10.76 -12.41 14.68
C PRO A 83 11.37 -13.13 13.45
N CYS A 84 11.48 -12.55 12.24
CA CYS A 84 11.98 -13.31 11.07
C CYS A 84 12.91 -12.50 10.14
N HIS A 85 14.21 -12.78 10.14
CA HIS A 85 15.22 -12.21 9.23
C HIS A 85 16.30 -13.28 8.97
N PHE A 86 16.40 -13.72 7.72
CA PHE A 86 17.53 -14.49 7.20
C PHE A 86 18.19 -13.73 6.06
N GLU A 87 19.42 -14.11 5.71
CA GLU A 87 20.20 -13.43 4.67
C GLU A 87 19.46 -13.43 3.31
N GLY A 88 19.29 -12.24 2.73
CA GLY A 88 18.58 -12.06 1.45
C GLY A 88 17.05 -12.04 1.52
N GLN A 89 16.44 -12.10 2.71
CA GLN A 89 14.99 -12.05 2.88
C GLN A 89 14.40 -10.69 2.46
N ASP A 90 13.37 -10.69 1.61
CA ASP A 90 12.55 -9.51 1.33
C ASP A 90 11.54 -9.26 2.47
N CYS A 91 11.59 -8.06 3.05
CA CYS A 91 10.73 -7.65 4.16
C CYS A 91 9.62 -6.66 3.74
N THR A 92 9.29 -6.56 2.44
CA THR A 92 8.19 -5.73 1.91
C THR A 92 6.90 -6.00 2.68
N PHE A 93 6.64 -7.28 2.97
CA PHE A 93 5.55 -7.73 3.83
C PHE A 93 6.10 -8.22 5.18
N CYS A 94 6.40 -7.27 6.08
CA CYS A 94 6.74 -7.59 7.48
C CYS A 94 5.67 -8.47 8.15
N PHE A 95 4.40 -8.25 7.78
CA PHE A 95 3.31 -9.17 8.05
C PHE A 95 2.78 -9.72 6.73
N CYS A 96 2.73 -11.05 6.61
CA CYS A 96 2.24 -11.69 5.40
C CYS A 96 0.74 -11.36 5.21
N PRO A 97 0.34 -10.81 4.06
CA PRO A 97 -1.05 -10.45 3.80
C PRO A 97 -1.96 -11.68 3.69
N PHE A 98 -1.40 -12.87 3.54
CA PHE A 98 -2.11 -14.14 3.46
C PHE A 98 -2.16 -14.90 4.78
N TYR A 99 -1.62 -14.38 5.88
CA TYR A 99 -1.61 -15.09 7.15
C TYR A 99 -3.01 -15.13 7.81
N PRO A 100 -3.46 -16.28 8.35
CA PRO A 100 -2.90 -17.61 8.13
C PRO A 100 -3.31 -18.15 6.76
N CYS A 101 -2.35 -18.66 5.98
CA CYS A 101 -2.66 -19.21 4.65
C CYS A 101 -3.11 -20.67 4.74
N GLU A 102 -2.72 -21.36 5.82
CA GLU A 102 -3.03 -22.78 6.09
C GLU A 102 -2.59 -23.75 4.99
N ASP A 103 -1.72 -23.31 4.09
CA ASP A 103 -1.19 -24.12 2.99
C ASP A 103 0.18 -24.69 3.37
N THR A 104 0.24 -25.99 3.62
CA THR A 104 1.46 -26.69 4.03
C THR A 104 2.53 -26.75 2.94
N ARG A 105 2.17 -26.55 1.67
CA ARG A 105 3.14 -26.48 0.55
C ARG A 105 4.09 -25.29 0.69
N THR A 106 3.66 -24.25 1.40
CA THR A 106 4.52 -23.12 1.74
C THR A 106 5.62 -23.46 2.76
N GLY A 107 5.59 -24.64 3.38
CA GLY A 107 6.41 -24.98 4.54
C GLY A 107 5.82 -24.50 5.87
N GLY A 108 4.63 -23.89 5.85
CA GLY A 108 3.86 -23.56 7.04
C GLY A 108 3.27 -24.80 7.72
N LYS A 109 3.05 -24.72 9.04
CA LYS A 109 2.53 -25.83 9.84
C LYS A 109 1.74 -25.35 11.07
N LEU A 110 0.77 -26.14 11.51
CA LEU A 110 0.15 -25.93 12.81
C LEU A 110 1.12 -26.36 13.92
N ILE A 111 1.37 -25.48 14.89
CA ILE A 111 2.18 -25.75 16.08
C ILE A 111 1.34 -25.59 17.35
N PRO A 112 1.63 -26.36 18.42
CA PRO A 112 0.94 -26.20 19.69
C PRO A 112 1.33 -24.88 20.37
N LYS A 113 0.36 -24.22 21.02
CA LYS A 113 0.60 -23.05 21.87
C LYS A 113 0.94 -23.49 23.30
N SER A 114 1.78 -22.72 23.98
CA SER A 114 2.13 -22.92 25.40
C SER A 114 0.92 -22.86 26.33
N THR A 115 -0.12 -22.12 25.95
CA THR A 115 -1.38 -21.95 26.70
C THR A 115 -2.48 -22.94 26.28
N GLY A 116 -2.16 -23.93 25.45
CA GLY A 116 -3.14 -24.85 24.85
C GLY A 116 -3.70 -24.38 23.50
N GLY A 117 -4.15 -25.35 22.70
CA GLY A 117 -4.59 -25.15 21.31
C GLY A 117 -3.45 -25.10 20.29
N THR A 118 -3.76 -24.81 19.03
CA THR A 118 -2.79 -24.72 17.92
C THR A 118 -2.76 -23.32 17.30
N VAL A 119 -1.65 -22.99 16.64
CA VAL A 119 -1.48 -21.76 15.85
C VAL A 119 -0.77 -22.10 14.55
N TRP A 120 -1.13 -21.43 13.46
CA TRP A 120 -0.44 -21.56 12.19
C TRP A 120 0.92 -20.87 12.27
N SER A 121 2.00 -21.58 11.92
CA SER A 121 3.36 -21.05 11.89
C SER A 121 3.85 -21.02 10.46
N CYS A 122 4.21 -19.82 9.99
CA CYS A 122 4.84 -19.61 8.68
C CYS A 122 6.38 -19.65 8.75
N ILE A 123 6.98 -20.16 9.84
CA ILE A 123 8.44 -20.11 10.04
C ILE A 123 9.25 -20.82 8.94
N GLY A 124 8.64 -21.78 8.23
CA GLY A 124 9.25 -22.46 7.10
C GLY A 124 8.98 -21.82 5.74
N CYS A 125 8.18 -20.74 5.67
CA CYS A 125 7.79 -20.12 4.42
C CYS A 125 8.83 -19.13 3.93
N ARG A 126 9.26 -19.30 2.67
CA ARG A 126 10.17 -18.38 1.96
C ARG A 126 9.52 -17.67 0.78
N LEU A 127 8.33 -18.11 0.35
CA LEU A 127 7.69 -17.64 -0.88
C LEU A 127 7.41 -16.15 -0.87
N ILE A 128 6.74 -15.62 0.16
CA ILE A 128 6.43 -14.18 0.24
C ILE A 128 7.68 -13.32 0.54
N HIS A 129 8.80 -13.97 0.83
CA HIS A 129 10.10 -13.33 1.07
C HIS A 129 11.01 -13.37 -0.15
N ASP A 130 10.60 -14.03 -1.23
CA ASP A 130 11.20 -13.85 -2.53
C ASP A 130 10.81 -12.47 -3.08
N GLY A 131 11.80 -11.71 -3.53
CA GLY A 131 11.60 -10.33 -3.93
C GLY A 131 10.71 -10.15 -5.16
N GLU A 132 10.72 -11.11 -6.09
CA GLU A 132 9.87 -11.08 -7.29
C GLU A 132 8.42 -11.44 -6.93
N ILE A 133 8.23 -12.44 -6.07
CA ILE A 133 6.90 -12.81 -5.57
C ILE A 133 6.30 -11.66 -4.74
N ALA A 134 7.07 -11.08 -3.82
CA ALA A 134 6.62 -9.95 -3.00
C ALA A 134 6.23 -8.74 -3.86
N GLU A 135 7.02 -8.42 -4.89
CA GLU A 135 6.71 -7.37 -5.85
C GLU A 135 5.40 -7.66 -6.60
N LYS A 136 5.23 -8.88 -7.11
CA LYS A 136 4.00 -9.29 -7.79
C LYS A 136 2.77 -9.18 -6.89
N VAL A 137 2.86 -9.65 -5.65
CA VAL A 137 1.77 -9.54 -4.66
C VAL A 137 1.43 -8.08 -4.38
N LEU A 138 2.44 -7.22 -4.21
CA LEU A 138 2.25 -5.80 -3.98
C LEU A 138 1.51 -5.13 -5.15
N VAL A 139 1.99 -5.35 -6.38
CA VAL A 139 1.38 -4.80 -7.61
C VAL A 139 -0.08 -5.25 -7.76
N GLU A 140 -0.38 -6.51 -7.45
CA GLU A 140 -1.74 -7.04 -7.54
C GLU A 140 -2.68 -6.49 -6.47
N LEU A 141 -2.21 -6.31 -5.23
CA LEU A 141 -2.98 -5.67 -4.16
C LEU A 141 -3.30 -4.20 -4.49
N MET A 142 -2.38 -3.48 -5.12
CA MET A 142 -2.61 -2.10 -5.57
C MET A 142 -3.71 -1.97 -6.62
N LYS A 143 -3.89 -3.00 -7.45
CA LYS A 143 -5.00 -3.06 -8.43
C LYS A 143 -6.36 -3.30 -7.77
N ASN A 144 -6.42 -3.24 -6.44
CA ASN A 144 -7.61 -3.43 -5.63
C ASN A 144 -8.26 -4.81 -5.85
N LYS A 145 -7.43 -5.82 -6.21
CA LYS A 145 -7.87 -7.21 -6.35
C LYS A 145 -8.18 -7.79 -4.98
N LYS A 146 -9.07 -8.77 -4.93
CA LYS A 146 -9.35 -9.50 -3.68
C LYS A 146 -8.13 -10.35 -3.32
N ILE A 147 -7.85 -10.47 -2.03
CA ILE A 147 -6.71 -11.24 -1.49
C ILE A 147 -6.63 -12.67 -2.05
N LYS A 148 -7.79 -13.33 -2.23
CA LYS A 148 -7.88 -14.68 -2.80
C LYS A 148 -7.43 -14.74 -4.26
N ASP A 149 -7.74 -13.70 -5.03
CA ASP A 149 -7.32 -13.64 -6.43
C ASP A 149 -5.82 -13.38 -6.50
N VAL A 150 -5.28 -12.52 -5.63
CA VAL A 150 -3.83 -12.28 -5.57
C VAL A 150 -3.07 -13.57 -5.23
N TRP A 151 -3.56 -14.36 -4.28
CA TRP A 151 -2.96 -15.67 -3.96
C TRP A 151 -2.88 -16.58 -5.19
N LYS A 152 -4.00 -16.76 -5.90
CA LYS A 152 -4.07 -17.63 -7.09
C LYS A 152 -3.11 -17.21 -8.20
N HIS A 153 -2.89 -15.91 -8.38
CA HIS A 153 -2.04 -15.41 -9.46
C HIS A 153 -0.57 -15.33 -9.06
N ALA A 154 -0.26 -14.97 -7.81
CA ALA A 154 1.10 -14.67 -7.37
C ALA A 154 1.75 -15.80 -6.57
N MET A 155 0.99 -16.48 -5.71
CA MET A 155 1.52 -17.49 -4.79
C MET A 155 1.35 -18.91 -5.35
N GLU A 156 0.15 -19.25 -5.82
CA GLU A 156 -0.20 -20.62 -6.24
C GLU A 156 0.69 -21.21 -7.35
N PRO A 157 1.19 -20.44 -8.34
CA PRO A 157 2.11 -20.96 -9.36
C PRO A 157 3.51 -21.33 -8.84
N GLN A 158 3.84 -20.98 -7.59
CA GLN A 158 5.16 -21.16 -6.97
C GLN A 158 5.18 -22.28 -5.93
N LEU A 159 4.03 -22.94 -5.70
CA LEU A 159 3.82 -23.99 -4.70
C LEU A 159 4.13 -25.40 -5.20
#